data_AF-A0A4W3GTS7-F1
#
_entry.id   AF-A0A4W3GTS7-F1
#
_cell.length_a   1.000
_cell.length_b   1.000
_cell.length_c   1.000
_cell.angle_alpha   90.00
_cell.angle_beta   90.00
_cell.angle_gamma   90.00
#
_symmetry.space_group_name_H-M   'P 1'
#
loop_
_entity.id
_entity.type
_entity.pdbx_description
1 polymer ?
#
loop_
_entity_poly.entity_id
_entity_poly.type
_entity_poly.pdbx_seq_one_letter_code
_entity_poly.pdbx_strand_id
1 'polypeptide(L)'
;NKLGYVLTKAVFTTLTSGLVSGLQIAVDNGFGGQYSQQKAEWMAGVLAQYFLDNADLDTQEVEDYISELMYNEFDTVIEDGSLAEVAAQTCTFYNLCCRGQEAEVRDRIQNSLLFPTDSSAGGDL
;
A
#
# COMPACT_ATOMS: atom_id res chain seq x y z
N ASN A 1 -4.37 -17.43 -8.35
CA ASN A 1 -5.71 -16.98 -7.91
C ASN A 1 -5.99 -15.57 -8.40
N LYS A 2 -7.18 -15.32 -8.94
CA LYS A 2 -7.59 -13.99 -9.45
C LYS A 2 -7.56 -12.91 -8.34
N LEU A 3 -7.90 -13.31 -7.11
CA LEU A 3 -7.86 -12.49 -5.90
C LEU A 3 -6.45 -11.95 -5.61
N GLY A 4 -5.47 -12.84 -5.51
CA GLY A 4 -4.07 -12.46 -5.25
C GLY A 4 -3.52 -11.49 -6.29
N TYR A 5 -3.83 -11.68 -7.58
CA TYR A 5 -3.40 -10.76 -8.63
C TYR A 5 -3.99 -9.35 -8.49
N VAL A 6 -5.27 -9.23 -8.10
CA VAL A 6 -5.92 -7.92 -7.90
C VAL A 6 -5.33 -7.24 -6.66
N LEU A 7 -5.14 -7.99 -5.57
CA LEU A 7 -4.57 -7.47 -4.34
C LEU A 7 -3.13 -6.98 -4.55
N THR A 8 -2.26 -7.80 -5.14
CA THR A 8 -0.88 -7.40 -5.45
C THR A 8 -0.82 -6.14 -6.31
N LYS A 9 -1.72 -6.01 -7.31
CA LYS A 9 -1.80 -4.78 -8.11
C LYS A 9 -2.28 -3.58 -7.30
N ALA A 10 -3.29 -3.74 -6.46
CA ALA A 10 -3.80 -2.67 -5.61
C ALA A 10 -2.72 -2.15 -4.66
N VAL A 11 -2.06 -3.08 -3.97
CA VAL A 11 -0.94 -2.82 -3.07
C VAL A 11 0.19 -2.09 -3.81
N PHE A 12 0.62 -2.61 -4.96
CA PHE A 12 1.67 -1.98 -5.77
C PHE A 12 1.30 -0.55 -6.17
N THR A 13 0.07 -0.34 -6.61
CA THR A 13 -0.42 1.00 -6.96
C THR A 13 -0.42 1.94 -5.75
N THR A 14 -0.91 1.50 -4.59
CA THR A 14 -0.93 2.33 -3.36
C THR A 14 0.47 2.66 -2.85
N LEU A 15 1.37 1.67 -2.82
CA LEU A 15 2.77 1.87 -2.43
C LEU A 15 3.45 2.85 -3.38
N THR A 16 3.29 2.68 -4.69
CA THR A 16 3.88 3.60 -5.65
C THR A 16 3.23 4.97 -5.59
N SER A 17 1.90 5.12 -5.55
CA SER A 17 1.26 6.45 -5.51
C SER A 17 1.49 7.21 -4.20
N GLY A 18 1.46 6.51 -3.06
CA GLY A 18 1.57 7.11 -1.73
C GLY A 18 3.03 7.35 -1.30
N LEU A 19 3.94 6.47 -1.72
CA LEU A 19 5.37 6.60 -1.38
C LEU A 19 6.18 7.29 -2.49
N VAL A 20 5.60 7.64 -3.65
CA VAL A 20 6.32 8.30 -4.75
C VAL A 20 6.95 9.63 -4.34
N SER A 21 6.47 10.32 -3.30
CA SER A 21 7.21 11.45 -2.74
C SER A 21 8.58 11.02 -2.20
N GLY A 22 8.70 9.92 -1.47
CA GLY A 22 9.97 9.40 -0.94
C GLY A 22 10.76 8.55 -1.94
N LEU A 23 10.08 7.66 -2.66
CA LEU A 23 10.71 6.69 -3.57
C LEU A 23 11.20 7.35 -4.87
N GLN A 24 10.47 8.33 -5.43
CA GLN A 24 10.93 9.06 -6.61
C GLN A 24 12.08 10.01 -6.27
N ILE A 25 12.07 10.61 -5.07
CA ILE A 25 13.20 11.40 -4.55
C ILE A 25 14.42 10.52 -4.30
N ALA A 26 14.24 9.31 -3.76
CA ALA A 26 15.32 8.34 -3.60
C ALA A 26 15.91 7.94 -4.98
N VAL A 27 15.05 7.67 -5.97
CA VAL A 27 15.45 7.37 -7.36
C VAL A 27 16.20 8.54 -8.02
N ASP A 28 15.72 9.77 -7.85
CA ASP A 28 16.34 10.97 -8.45
C ASP A 28 17.64 11.39 -7.74
N ASN A 29 17.80 11.07 -6.44
CA ASN A 29 19.02 11.32 -5.67
C ASN A 29 20.00 10.13 -5.64
N GLY A 30 19.70 9.02 -6.31
CA GLY A 30 20.59 7.85 -6.41
C GLY A 30 20.51 6.85 -5.26
N PHE A 31 19.54 6.99 -4.34
CA PHE A 31 19.19 5.98 -3.34
C PHE A 31 18.26 4.93 -3.97
N GLY A 32 18.80 3.77 -4.34
CA GLY A 32 18.03 2.61 -4.82
C GLY A 32 18.41 2.08 -6.21
N GLY A 33 19.15 2.85 -7.00
CA GLY A 33 19.65 2.45 -8.32
C GLY A 33 18.54 1.93 -9.27
N GLN A 34 18.97 1.23 -10.32
CA GLN A 34 18.15 0.61 -11.37
C GLN A 34 17.17 -0.51 -10.90
N TYR A 35 17.00 -0.70 -9.58
CA TYR A 35 16.26 -1.80 -8.96
C TYR A 35 14.99 -1.36 -8.19
N SER A 36 14.67 -0.07 -8.14
CA SER A 36 13.53 0.47 -7.37
C SER A 36 12.18 -0.12 -7.77
N GLN A 37 11.94 -0.31 -9.07
CA GLN A 37 10.68 -0.89 -9.56
C GLN A 37 10.56 -2.38 -9.20
N GLN A 38 11.65 -3.15 -9.33
CA GLN A 38 11.66 -4.58 -8.96
C GLN A 38 11.47 -4.77 -7.46
N LYS A 39 12.07 -3.90 -6.63
CA LYS A 39 11.84 -3.93 -5.18
C LYS A 39 10.42 -3.52 -4.81
N ALA A 40 9.81 -2.55 -5.49
CA ALA A 40 8.41 -2.19 -5.27
C ALA A 40 7.45 -3.32 -5.65
N GLU A 41 7.72 -4.01 -6.77
CA GLU A 41 6.96 -5.21 -7.17
C GLU A 41 7.12 -6.35 -6.16
N TRP A 42 8.34 -6.56 -5.68
CA TRP A 42 8.64 -7.54 -4.62
C TRP A 42 7.89 -7.19 -3.33
N MET A 43 7.97 -5.94 -2.87
CA MET A 43 7.32 -5.45 -1.65
C MET A 43 5.80 -5.61 -1.75
N ALA A 44 5.21 -5.29 -2.91
CA ALA A 44 3.79 -5.49 -3.15
C ALA A 44 3.39 -6.97 -3.12
N GLY A 45 4.26 -7.85 -3.60
CA GLY A 45 4.07 -9.30 -3.50
C GLY A 45 4.10 -9.79 -2.05
N VAL A 46 5.11 -9.37 -1.29
CA VAL A 46 5.29 -9.73 0.12
C VAL A 46 4.15 -9.21 0.98
N LEU A 47 3.76 -7.94 0.82
CA LEU A 47 2.65 -7.35 1.55
C LEU A 47 1.31 -8.01 1.19
N ALA A 48 1.05 -8.27 -0.10
CA ALA A 48 -0.14 -9.02 -0.48
C ALA A 48 -0.16 -10.43 0.11
N GLN A 49 0.99 -11.11 0.19
CA GLN A 49 1.11 -12.41 0.83
C GLN A 49 0.85 -12.32 2.34
N TYR A 50 1.36 -11.28 3.00
CA TYR A 50 1.10 -11.00 4.42
C TYR A 50 -0.40 -10.93 4.73
N PHE A 51 -1.18 -10.25 3.88
CA PHE A 51 -2.65 -10.21 3.96
C PHE A 51 -3.35 -11.54 3.68
N LEU A 52 -2.75 -12.42 2.86
CA LEU A 52 -3.32 -13.73 2.57
C LEU A 52 -3.02 -14.74 3.66
N ASP A 53 -1.88 -14.59 4.35
CA ASP A 53 -1.43 -15.49 5.41
C ASP A 53 -2.01 -15.12 6.78
N ASN A 54 -2.36 -13.84 6.99
CA ASN A 54 -2.94 -13.34 8.21
C ASN A 54 -4.37 -12.84 7.97
N ALA A 55 -5.32 -13.37 8.74
CA ALA A 55 -6.67 -12.85 8.79
C ALA A 55 -6.76 -11.72 9.83
N ASP A 56 -7.69 -10.79 9.62
CA ASP A 56 -8.05 -9.74 10.60
C ASP A 56 -6.91 -8.77 10.98
N LEU A 57 -5.98 -8.53 10.05
CA LEU A 57 -4.94 -7.50 10.22
C LEU A 57 -5.56 -6.12 10.45
N ASP A 58 -5.07 -5.42 11.46
CA ASP A 58 -5.39 -4.02 11.67
C ASP A 58 -4.49 -3.09 10.83
N THR A 59 -4.91 -1.83 10.70
CA THR A 59 -4.16 -0.83 9.93
C THR A 59 -2.79 -0.53 10.51
N GLN A 60 -2.64 -0.51 11.84
CA GLN A 60 -1.40 -0.23 12.54
C GLN A 60 -0.39 -1.39 12.37
N GLU A 61 -0.83 -2.65 12.42
CA GLU A 61 0.00 -3.82 12.14
C GLU A 61 0.55 -3.80 10.71
N VAL A 62 -0.28 -3.35 9.76
CA VAL A 62 0.12 -3.21 8.36
C VAL A 62 1.08 -2.03 8.19
N GLU A 63 0.85 -0.91 8.88
CA GLU A 63 1.74 0.25 8.90
C GLU A 63 3.13 -0.11 9.43
N ASP A 64 3.19 -0.75 10.60
CA ASP A 64 4.43 -1.20 11.24
C ASP A 64 5.20 -2.15 10.31
N TYR A 65 4.49 -3.08 9.66
CA TYR A 65 5.11 -4.00 8.71
C TYR A 65 5.68 -3.31 7.46
N ILE A 66 4.96 -2.32 6.91
CA ILE A 66 5.47 -1.52 5.79
C ILE A 66 6.70 -0.72 6.23
N SER A 67 6.67 -0.14 7.43
CA SER A 67 7.80 0.61 8.01
C SER A 67 9.05 -0.27 8.16
N GLU A 68 8.89 -1.48 8.69
CA GLU A 68 9.98 -2.46 8.80
C GLU A 68 10.55 -2.84 7.44
N LEU A 69 9.71 -3.06 6.42
CA LEU A 69 10.17 -3.34 5.06
C LEU A 69 10.94 -2.16 4.47
N MET A 70 10.47 -0.92 4.68
CA MET A 70 11.15 0.28 4.19
C MET A 70 12.52 0.48 4.87
N TYR A 71 12.61 0.21 6.16
CA TYR A 71 13.86 0.27 6.89
C TYR A 71 14.84 -0.82 6.45
N ASN A 72 14.41 -2.09 6.45
CA ASN A 72 15.30 -3.23 6.21
C ASN A 72 15.76 -3.33 4.75
N GLU A 73 14.88 -3.03 3.78
CA GLU A 73 15.16 -3.29 2.36
C GLU A 73 15.57 -2.05 1.59
N PHE A 74 15.19 -0.87 2.07
CA PHE A 74 15.48 0.41 1.43
C PHE A 74 16.34 1.35 2.28
N ASP A 75 16.72 0.96 3.52
CA ASP A 75 17.46 1.81 4.46
C ASP A 75 16.81 3.19 4.63
N THR A 76 15.47 3.20 4.61
CA THR A 76 14.66 4.41 4.57
C THR A 76 13.66 4.41 5.71
N VAL A 77 13.60 5.52 6.43
CA VAL A 77 12.61 5.77 7.48
C VAL A 77 11.61 6.80 6.96
N ILE A 78 10.32 6.49 7.04
CA ILE A 78 9.23 7.36 6.59
C ILE A 78 8.38 7.73 7.81
N GLU A 79 8.35 9.02 8.15
CA GLU A 79 7.64 9.57 9.31
C GLU A 79 6.70 10.74 8.92
N ASP A 80 6.35 10.84 7.64
CA ASP A 80 5.48 11.90 7.12
C ASP A 80 3.98 11.60 7.21
N GLY A 81 3.62 10.45 7.81
CA GLY A 81 2.24 9.96 7.92
C GLY A 81 1.71 9.23 6.69
N SER A 82 2.50 9.14 5.61
CA SER A 82 2.07 8.43 4.38
C SER A 82 1.91 6.92 4.61
N LEU A 83 2.66 6.31 5.53
CA LEU A 83 2.55 4.88 5.85
C LEU A 83 1.17 4.52 6.39
N ALA A 84 0.62 5.31 7.30
CA ALA A 84 -0.72 5.13 7.84
C ALA A 84 -1.80 5.20 6.75
N GLU A 85 -1.67 6.14 5.80
CA GLU A 85 -2.61 6.28 4.67
C GLU A 85 -2.52 5.07 3.72
N VAL A 86 -1.30 4.63 3.40
CA VAL A 86 -1.03 3.45 2.56
C VAL A 86 -1.59 2.19 3.22
N ALA A 87 -1.37 2.02 4.53
CA ALA A 87 -1.88 0.88 5.28
C ALA A 87 -3.41 0.84 5.28
N ALA A 88 -4.07 1.97 5.58
CA ALA A 88 -5.53 2.07 5.63
C ALA A 88 -6.18 1.73 4.27
N GLN A 89 -5.60 2.24 3.18
CA GLN A 89 -6.07 1.92 1.83
C GLN A 89 -5.87 0.45 1.48
N THR A 90 -4.72 -0.12 1.83
CA THR A 90 -4.43 -1.51 1.54
C THR A 90 -5.39 -2.44 2.28
N CYS A 91 -5.67 -2.17 3.56
CA CYS A 91 -6.70 -2.85 4.34
C CYS A 91 -8.09 -2.71 3.70
N THR A 92 -8.43 -1.52 3.18
CA THR A 92 -9.70 -1.28 2.48
C THR A 92 -9.80 -2.16 1.22
N PHE A 93 -8.76 -2.19 0.39
CA PHE A 93 -8.74 -3.01 -0.81
C PHE A 93 -8.78 -4.51 -0.51
N TYR A 94 -8.09 -4.96 0.53
CA TYR A 94 -8.18 -6.34 1.00
C TYR A 94 -9.62 -6.70 1.39
N ASN A 95 -10.28 -5.86 2.19
CA ASN A 95 -11.67 -6.06 2.60
C ASN A 95 -12.64 -6.11 1.41
N LEU A 96 -12.50 -5.20 0.45
CA LEU A 96 -13.29 -5.21 -0.79
C LEU A 96 -13.05 -6.50 -1.59
N CYS A 97 -11.80 -6.96 -1.68
CA CYS A 97 -11.43 -8.21 -2.34
C CYS A 97 -12.08 -9.42 -1.65
N CYS A 98 -12.04 -9.51 -0.31
CA CYS A 98 -12.68 -10.58 0.46
C CYS A 98 -14.20 -10.61 0.30
N ARG A 99 -14.83 -9.46 0.01
CA ARG A 99 -16.27 -9.33 -0.26
C ARG A 99 -16.66 -9.59 -1.72
N GLY A 100 -15.70 -9.92 -2.60
CA GLY A 100 -15.95 -10.09 -4.04
C GLY A 100 -16.28 -8.78 -4.76
N GLN A 101 -15.82 -7.65 -4.22
CA GLN A 101 -16.01 -6.31 -4.79
C GLN A 101 -14.78 -5.87 -5.59
N GLU A 102 -14.15 -6.78 -6.35
CA GLU A 102 -12.90 -6.48 -7.08
C GLU A 102 -13.09 -5.47 -8.21
N ALA A 103 -14.32 -5.28 -8.68
CA ALA A 103 -14.67 -4.24 -9.66
C ALA A 103 -14.45 -2.84 -9.08
N GLU A 104 -14.80 -2.61 -7.82
CA GLU A 104 -14.61 -1.32 -7.15
C GLU A 104 -13.13 -1.05 -6.87
N VAL A 105 -12.38 -2.07 -6.45
CA VAL A 105 -10.91 -1.97 -6.31
C VAL A 105 -10.28 -1.54 -7.64
N ARG A 106 -10.70 -2.17 -8.74
CA ARG A 106 -10.20 -1.83 -10.08
C ARG A 106 -10.56 -0.39 -10.49
N ASP A 107 -11.79 0.04 -10.23
CA ASP A 107 -12.23 1.40 -10.57
C ASP A 107 -11.46 2.46 -9.79
N ARG A 108 -11.24 2.24 -8.49
CA ARG A 108 -10.43 3.14 -7.64
C ARG A 108 -8.98 3.24 -8.12
N ILE A 109 -8.38 2.11 -8.52
CA ILE A 109 -7.04 2.08 -9.12
C ILE A 109 -7.01 2.82 -10.47
N GLN A 110 -8.03 2.64 -11.33
CA GLN A 110 -8.05 3.23 -12.67
C GLN A 110 -8.34 4.74 -12.67
N ASN A 111 -9.15 5.22 -11.73
CA ASN A 111 -9.51 6.64 -11.64
C ASN A 111 -8.56 7.45 -10.72
N SER A 112 -7.45 6.85 -10.24
CA SER A 112 -6.55 7.45 -9.23
C SER A 112 -7.29 8.00 -8.00
N LEU A 113 -8.47 7.46 -7.68
CA LEU A 113 -9.20 7.73 -6.44
C LEU A 113 -8.57 6.97 -5.26
N LEU A 114 -7.25 6.93 -5.24
CA LEU A 114 -6.45 6.27 -4.22
C LEU A 114 -6.62 7.05 -2.91
N PHE A 115 -6.89 8.36 -2.96
CA PHE A 115 -7.15 9.20 -1.78
C PHE A 115 -8.48 9.96 -1.89
N PRO A 116 -9.62 9.37 -1.51
CA PRO A 116 -10.73 10.17 -1.01
C PRO A 116 -10.35 10.60 0.41
N THR A 117 -10.00 11.88 0.60
CA THR A 117 -9.97 12.46 1.95
C THR A 117 -11.37 12.32 2.52
N ASP A 118 -11.55 11.42 3.47
CA ASP A 118 -12.76 11.41 4.26
C ASP A 118 -12.78 12.74 5.03
N SER A 119 -13.56 13.70 4.51
CA SER A 119 -13.90 14.94 5.20
C SER A 119 -15.04 14.70 6.21
N SER A 120 -15.16 13.48 6.77
CA SER A 120 -16.09 13.14 7.84
C SER A 120 -15.35 12.53 9.05
N ALA A 121 -14.24 13.16 9.45
CA ALA A 121 -14.00 13.29 10.88
C ALA A 121 -15.12 14.18 11.47
N GLY A 122 -16.19 13.55 11.95
CA GLY A 122 -17.36 14.27 12.45
C GLY A 122 -18.40 13.43 13.20
N GLY A 123 -17.96 12.50 14.04
CA GLY A 123 -18.63 12.09 15.29
C GLY A 123 -20.01 11.44 15.24
N ASP A 124 -20.06 10.16 15.61
CA ASP A 124 -21.19 9.63 16.38
C ASP A 124 -21.29 10.36 17.73
N LEU A 125 -22.51 10.83 18.05
CA LEU A 125 -23.25 10.82 19.35
C LEU A 125 -24.24 11.99 19.45
#